data_AF-A0A660YQJ9-F1
#
_entry.id   AF-A0A660YQJ9-F1
#
_cell.length_a   1.000
_cell.length_b   1.000
_cell.length_c   1.000
_cell.angle_alpha   90.00
_cell.angle_beta   90.00
_cell.angle_gamma   90.00
#
_symmetry.space_group_name_H-M   'P 1'
#
loop_
_entity.id
_entity.type
_entity.pdbx_description
1 polymer ?
#
loop_
_entity_poly.entity_id
_entity_poly.type
_entity_poly.pdbx_seq_one_letter_code
_entity_poly.pdbx_strand_id
1 'polypeptide(L)'
;MDNVREILALYQIQGLGYVSILKIMQQFKSLNELLDSNETKTDELISKKHLIYIKKSIIELDKFAQKQLEQAEKLGVRIISYYDKEYPNLLKEIYDAPPLLFIKGNFSILNNKTIAIVGTRLASDYGLKTAGYFAGGLAENGVTVVSGMARGVDSAAHKSAIEAGGSTIAVVGCGLDIVYPPENKNLKSRIEEHGVMVSELPFGTEPLAHNFPRRNRIISGLSYGTIVIEAGMKSGALITAQTSIDQGREVFAVPGSIYNKRTKGTHYLIRQGAVLVEDVSQVFMEIPGWIQNKQSLTEEEIRSPLSEKEKALWDVMNYEPMHIDSITETTGTNISNALSVLLSMELKGYVKQLSGMMFIKV
;
A
#
# COMPACT_ATOMS: atom_id res chain seq x y z
N MET A 1 10.64 -7.05 -25.31
CA MET A 1 11.89 -7.74 -24.91
C MET A 1 13.10 -6.91 -25.26
N ASP A 2 13.20 -6.33 -26.46
CA ASP A 2 14.37 -5.52 -26.86
C ASP A 2 14.65 -4.36 -25.90
N ASN A 3 13.64 -3.59 -25.49
CA ASN A 3 13.85 -2.47 -24.56
C ASN A 3 14.39 -2.90 -23.18
N VAL A 4 14.07 -4.10 -22.69
CA VAL A 4 14.56 -4.56 -21.38
C VAL A 4 16.07 -4.78 -21.41
N ARG A 5 16.58 -5.40 -22.47
CA ARG A 5 18.02 -5.66 -22.65
C ARG A 5 18.81 -4.35 -22.70
N GLU A 6 18.34 -3.39 -23.48
CA GLU A 6 18.98 -2.08 -23.62
C GLU A 6 18.97 -1.29 -22.30
N ILE A 7 17.85 -1.33 -21.55
CA ILE A 7 17.77 -0.67 -20.24
C ILE A 7 18.69 -1.34 -19.21
N LEU A 8 18.79 -2.68 -19.21
CA LEU A 8 19.72 -3.40 -18.34
C LEU A 8 21.18 -3.00 -18.62
N ALA A 9 21.53 -2.82 -19.89
CA ALA A 9 22.84 -2.30 -20.28
C ALA A 9 23.07 -0.88 -19.74
N LEU A 10 22.07 0.00 -19.81
CA LEU A 10 22.17 1.37 -19.28
C LEU A 10 22.30 1.43 -17.74
N TYR A 11 21.77 0.45 -16.99
CA TYR A 11 21.88 0.39 -15.52
C TYR A 11 23.34 0.27 -15.01
N GLN A 12 24.24 -0.30 -15.82
CA GLN A 12 25.67 -0.41 -15.48
C GLN A 12 26.39 0.94 -15.51
N ILE A 13 25.82 1.97 -16.16
CA ILE A 13 26.48 3.25 -16.37
C ILE A 13 26.35 4.11 -15.12
N GLN A 14 27.45 4.23 -14.39
CA GLN A 14 27.50 5.06 -13.19
C GLN A 14 27.21 6.53 -13.51
N GLY A 15 26.28 7.13 -12.77
CA GLY A 15 25.89 8.54 -12.93
C GLY A 15 24.78 8.78 -13.96
N LEU A 16 24.28 7.73 -14.63
CA LEU A 16 23.11 7.84 -15.48
C LEU A 16 21.82 7.65 -14.65
N GLY A 17 21.02 8.70 -14.54
CA GLY A 17 19.78 8.69 -13.78
C GLY A 17 18.63 8.01 -14.52
N TYR A 18 17.63 7.54 -13.78
CA TYR A 18 16.45 6.84 -14.33
C TYR A 18 15.62 7.68 -15.30
N VAL A 19 15.44 8.97 -15.01
CA VAL A 19 14.77 9.89 -15.94
C VAL A 19 15.52 9.99 -17.27
N SER A 20 16.86 10.03 -17.25
CA SER A 20 17.67 10.02 -18.48
C SER A 20 17.52 8.72 -19.24
N ILE A 21 17.54 7.57 -18.55
CA ILE A 21 17.33 6.25 -19.17
C ILE A 21 15.97 6.19 -19.90
N LEU A 22 14.89 6.62 -19.25
CA LEU A 22 13.56 6.66 -19.87
C LEU A 22 13.51 7.62 -21.07
N LYS A 23 14.13 8.80 -20.97
CA LYS A 23 14.17 9.73 -22.12
C LYS A 23 14.97 9.15 -23.30
N ILE A 24 16.07 8.47 -23.04
CA ILE A 24 16.87 7.79 -24.06
C ILE A 24 16.02 6.72 -24.75
N MET A 25 15.38 5.83 -23.98
CA MET A 25 14.59 4.73 -24.54
C MET A 25 13.28 5.18 -25.21
N GLN A 26 12.81 6.39 -24.92
CA GLN A 26 11.69 6.99 -25.64
C GLN A 26 12.09 7.43 -27.06
N GLN A 27 13.35 7.84 -27.26
CA GLN A 27 13.83 8.35 -28.55
C GLN A 27 14.59 7.31 -29.38
N PHE A 28 15.25 6.36 -28.73
CA PHE A 28 16.11 5.37 -29.37
C PHE A 28 15.67 3.96 -28.99
N LYS A 29 15.56 3.08 -29.98
CA LYS A 29 15.17 1.68 -29.76
C LYS A 29 16.33 0.79 -29.34
N SER A 30 17.57 1.21 -29.59
CA SER A 30 18.78 0.48 -29.23
C SER A 30 19.94 1.41 -28.90
N LEU A 31 20.93 0.89 -28.17
CA LEU A 31 22.17 1.61 -27.92
C LEU A 31 22.97 1.89 -29.20
N ASN A 32 22.88 1.03 -30.22
CA ASN A 32 23.53 1.29 -31.51
C ASN A 32 22.90 2.51 -32.21
N GLU A 33 21.57 2.60 -32.22
CA GLU A 33 20.86 3.76 -32.76
C GLU A 33 21.21 5.06 -32.01
N LEU A 34 21.37 4.99 -30.68
CA LEU A 34 21.87 6.11 -29.89
C LEU A 34 23.28 6.54 -30.32
N LEU A 35 24.19 5.59 -30.54
CA LEU A 35 25.58 5.86 -30.93
C LEU A 35 25.74 6.36 -32.37
N ASP A 36 24.84 5.96 -33.26
CA ASP A 36 24.85 6.36 -34.68
C ASP A 36 24.12 7.67 -34.94
N SER A 37 23.42 8.22 -33.94
CA SER A 37 22.64 9.45 -34.06
C SER A 37 23.48 10.74 -34.02
N ASN A 38 22.96 11.82 -34.62
CA ASN A 38 23.63 13.13 -34.68
C ASN A 38 23.87 13.73 -33.28
N GLU A 39 25.05 14.33 -33.06
CA GLU A 39 25.52 14.85 -31.76
C GLU A 39 24.56 15.83 -31.07
N THR A 40 23.82 16.66 -31.83
CA THR A 40 22.93 17.67 -31.26
C THR A 40 21.72 17.09 -30.52
N LYS A 41 21.21 15.91 -30.92
CA LYS A 41 20.08 15.26 -30.21
C LYS A 41 20.52 14.50 -28.97
N THR A 42 21.76 14.03 -28.94
CA THR A 42 22.29 13.21 -27.84
C THR A 42 22.83 14.04 -26.69
N ASP A 43 23.45 15.19 -26.99
CA ASP A 43 24.02 16.10 -25.98
C ASP A 43 22.98 16.67 -24.98
N GLU A 44 21.70 16.76 -25.38
CA GLU A 44 20.60 17.18 -24.48
C GLU A 44 20.16 16.08 -23.49
N LEU A 45 20.43 14.81 -23.80
CA LEU A 45 19.91 13.65 -23.08
C LEU A 45 20.96 12.94 -22.23
N ILE A 46 22.20 12.92 -22.71
CA ILE A 46 23.29 12.16 -22.12
C ILE A 46 24.62 12.89 -22.33
N SER A 47 25.46 12.92 -21.29
CA SER A 47 26.76 13.59 -21.40
C SER A 47 27.67 12.89 -22.42
N LYS A 48 28.52 13.67 -23.11
CA LYS A 48 29.58 13.13 -23.99
C LYS A 48 30.43 12.06 -23.31
N LYS A 49 30.71 12.23 -22.00
CA LYS A 49 31.45 11.25 -21.20
C LYS A 49 30.73 9.88 -21.17
N HIS A 50 29.41 9.87 -20.96
CA HIS A 50 28.64 8.64 -20.96
C HIS A 50 28.55 8.02 -22.36
N LEU A 51 28.38 8.81 -23.42
CA LEU A 51 28.40 8.30 -24.81
C LEU A 51 29.72 7.61 -25.18
N ILE A 52 30.85 8.25 -24.84
CA ILE A 52 32.18 7.66 -25.04
C ILE A 52 32.31 6.35 -24.25
N TYR A 53 31.79 6.29 -23.03
CA TYR A 53 31.79 5.08 -22.22
C TYR A 53 30.95 3.96 -22.85
N ILE A 54 29.72 4.26 -23.28
CA ILE A 54 28.84 3.30 -23.98
C ILE A 54 29.55 2.73 -25.20
N LYS A 55 30.13 3.59 -26.05
CA LYS A 55 30.84 3.15 -27.26
C LYS A 55 32.02 2.22 -26.96
N LYS A 56 32.77 2.50 -25.89
CA LYS A 56 33.93 1.68 -25.48
C LYS A 56 33.52 0.36 -24.82
N SER A 57 32.38 0.32 -24.15
CA SER A 57 31.97 -0.80 -23.29
C SER A 57 30.76 -1.57 -23.82
N ILE A 58 30.30 -1.31 -25.05
CA ILE A 58 29.04 -1.88 -25.60
C ILE A 58 28.95 -3.41 -25.46
N ILE A 59 30.05 -4.13 -25.70
CA ILE A 59 30.11 -5.60 -25.58
C ILE A 59 29.97 -6.05 -24.11
N GLU A 60 30.59 -5.34 -23.17
CA GLU A 60 30.52 -5.65 -21.73
C GLU A 60 29.10 -5.39 -21.19
N LEU A 61 28.50 -4.26 -21.60
CA LEU A 61 27.14 -3.89 -21.22
C LEU A 61 26.11 -4.91 -21.74
N ASP A 62 26.28 -5.36 -22.98
CA ASP A 62 25.43 -6.38 -23.59
C ASP A 62 25.56 -7.74 -22.87
N LYS A 63 26.79 -8.17 -22.58
CA LYS A 63 27.04 -9.38 -21.78
C LYS A 63 26.39 -9.31 -20.40
N PHE A 64 26.46 -8.15 -19.75
CA PHE A 64 25.81 -7.93 -18.46
C PHE A 64 24.29 -8.09 -18.58
N ALA A 65 23.66 -7.44 -19.56
CA ALA A 65 22.22 -7.53 -19.79
C ALA A 65 21.77 -8.98 -20.07
N GLN A 66 22.51 -9.68 -20.93
CA GLN A 66 22.24 -11.09 -21.25
C GLN A 66 22.32 -11.99 -20.00
N LYS A 67 23.36 -11.80 -19.17
CA LYS A 67 23.50 -12.55 -17.91
C LYS A 67 22.32 -12.32 -16.96
N GLN A 68 21.82 -11.08 -16.88
CA GLN A 68 20.66 -10.76 -16.03
C GLN A 68 19.37 -11.43 -16.55
N LEU A 69 19.16 -11.45 -17.86
CA LEU A 69 18.00 -12.14 -18.47
C LEU A 69 18.04 -13.66 -18.22
N GLU A 70 19.20 -14.29 -18.43
CA GLU A 70 19.38 -15.72 -18.14
C GLU A 70 19.18 -16.06 -16.66
N GLN A 71 19.66 -15.19 -15.76
CA GLN A 71 19.47 -15.38 -14.32
C GLN A 71 18.00 -15.19 -13.91
N ALA A 72 17.28 -14.25 -14.53
CA ALA A 72 15.85 -14.08 -14.32
C ALA A 72 15.07 -15.35 -14.70
N GLU A 73 15.34 -15.91 -15.87
CA GLU A 73 14.71 -17.15 -16.33
C GLU A 73 14.98 -18.31 -15.35
N LYS A 74 16.24 -18.51 -14.96
CA LYS A 74 16.64 -19.56 -14.01
C LYS A 74 15.96 -19.44 -12.64
N LEU A 75 15.69 -18.22 -12.18
CA LEU A 75 15.09 -17.94 -10.88
C LEU A 75 13.56 -17.79 -10.91
N GLY A 76 12.94 -17.92 -12.09
CA GLY A 76 11.51 -17.68 -12.27
C GLY A 76 11.11 -16.22 -11.99
N VAL A 77 12.02 -15.27 -12.26
CA VAL A 77 11.81 -13.84 -12.09
C VAL A 77 11.41 -13.24 -13.43
N ARG A 78 10.40 -12.38 -13.44
CA ARG A 78 10.05 -11.57 -14.61
C ARG A 78 10.71 -10.20 -14.48
N ILE A 79 11.35 -9.74 -15.55
CA ILE A 79 11.83 -8.37 -15.65
C ILE A 79 10.85 -7.61 -16.55
N ILE A 80 10.21 -6.59 -16.00
CA ILE A 80 9.29 -5.74 -16.75
C ILE A 80 9.85 -4.33 -16.90
N SER A 81 9.59 -3.71 -18.04
CA SER A 81 9.97 -2.34 -18.34
C SER A 81 8.86 -1.34 -18.04
N TYR A 82 9.22 -0.08 -17.82
CA TYR A 82 8.27 1.04 -17.70
C TYR A 82 7.26 1.11 -18.87
N TYR A 83 7.66 0.66 -20.06
CA TYR A 83 6.84 0.66 -21.26
C TYR A 83 5.90 -0.54 -21.37
N ASP A 84 6.08 -1.56 -20.52
CA ASP A 84 5.21 -2.72 -20.52
C ASP A 84 3.83 -2.32 -20.00
N LYS A 85 2.78 -2.93 -20.57
CA LYS A 85 1.38 -2.66 -20.20
C LYS A 85 1.14 -3.02 -18.74
N GLU A 86 1.85 -4.03 -18.28
CA GLU A 86 1.68 -4.61 -16.96
C GLU A 86 2.44 -3.88 -15.85
N TYR A 87 3.29 -2.91 -16.20
CA TYR A 87 4.00 -2.11 -15.20
C TYR A 87 2.99 -1.32 -14.33
N PRO A 88 3.14 -1.31 -12.99
CA PRO A 88 2.15 -0.75 -12.08
C PRO A 88 1.80 0.71 -12.37
N ASN A 89 0.52 1.00 -12.58
CA ASN A 89 0.08 2.35 -13.00
C ASN A 89 0.45 3.42 -11.97
N LEU A 90 0.19 3.17 -10.67
CA LEU A 90 0.56 4.11 -9.61
C LEU A 90 2.06 4.41 -9.59
N LEU A 91 2.90 3.41 -9.85
CA LEU A 91 4.33 3.61 -9.84
C LEU A 91 4.80 4.42 -11.06
N LYS A 92 4.07 4.40 -12.19
CA LYS A 92 4.40 5.25 -13.35
C LYS A 92 4.21 6.74 -13.07
N GLU A 93 3.37 7.09 -12.09
CA GLU A 93 3.04 8.48 -11.75
C GLU A 93 4.14 9.18 -10.94
N ILE A 94 5.07 8.43 -10.34
CA ILE A 94 6.14 9.04 -9.54
C ILE A 94 7.22 9.64 -10.45
N TYR A 95 7.84 10.73 -10.01
CA TYR A 95 8.83 11.48 -10.77
C TYR A 95 10.01 10.63 -11.29
N ASP A 96 10.53 9.72 -10.48
CA ASP A 96 11.71 8.91 -10.76
C ASP A 96 11.39 7.40 -10.80
N ALA A 97 10.27 7.06 -11.45
CA ALA A 97 9.81 5.69 -11.65
C ALA A 97 10.95 4.79 -12.20
N PRO A 98 11.17 3.60 -11.60
CA PRO A 98 12.26 2.72 -12.03
C PRO A 98 12.04 2.23 -13.47
N PRO A 99 13.03 2.34 -14.37
CA PRO A 99 12.90 1.90 -15.76
C PRO A 99 12.61 0.40 -15.90
N LEU A 100 13.10 -0.40 -14.95
CA LEU A 100 12.85 -1.84 -14.84
C LEU A 100 12.43 -2.22 -13.43
N LEU A 101 11.56 -3.24 -13.35
CA LEU A 101 11.27 -3.98 -12.13
C LEU A 101 11.59 -5.46 -12.33
N PHE A 102 12.29 -6.03 -11.36
CA PHE A 102 12.47 -7.47 -11.17
C PHE A 102 11.38 -7.96 -10.24
N ILE A 103 10.62 -8.97 -10.67
CA ILE A 103 9.39 -9.40 -10.01
C ILE A 103 9.34 -10.92 -9.88
N LYS A 104 9.05 -11.41 -8.67
CA LYS A 104 8.87 -12.84 -8.38
C LYS A 104 7.61 -13.07 -7.57
N GLY A 105 6.82 -14.09 -7.93
CA GLY A 105 5.54 -14.41 -7.27
C GLY A 105 4.32 -14.10 -8.13
N ASN A 106 3.18 -13.85 -7.49
CA ASN A 106 1.89 -13.63 -8.17
C ASN A 106 1.77 -12.24 -8.81
N PHE A 107 2.26 -12.12 -10.03
CA PHE A 107 2.26 -10.89 -10.81
C PHE A 107 0.89 -10.16 -10.94
N SER A 108 -0.24 -10.87 -10.81
CA SER A 108 -1.58 -10.27 -10.98
C SER A 108 -1.91 -9.19 -9.94
N ILE A 109 -1.25 -9.19 -8.77
CA ILE A 109 -1.58 -8.27 -7.67
C ILE A 109 -0.93 -6.88 -7.80
N LEU A 110 -0.07 -6.68 -8.80
CA LEU A 110 0.72 -5.46 -8.97
C LEU A 110 -0.11 -4.19 -9.23
N ASN A 111 -1.34 -4.35 -9.73
CA ASN A 111 -2.27 -3.25 -9.98
C ASN A 111 -3.48 -3.28 -9.03
N ASN A 112 -3.42 -4.07 -7.95
CA ASN A 112 -4.47 -4.08 -6.94
C ASN A 112 -4.57 -2.72 -6.21
N LYS A 113 -5.66 -2.54 -5.46
CA LYS A 113 -5.71 -1.54 -4.40
C LYS A 113 -4.64 -1.87 -3.36
N THR A 114 -3.78 -0.92 -3.05
CA THR A 114 -2.59 -1.12 -2.23
C THR A 114 -2.43 -0.05 -1.16
N ILE A 115 -2.00 -0.47 0.03
CA ILE A 115 -1.58 0.42 1.12
C ILE A 115 -0.21 -0.01 1.61
N ALA A 116 0.69 0.96 1.78
CA ALA A 116 1.98 0.71 2.39
C ALA A 116 1.84 0.67 3.92
N ILE A 117 2.48 -0.30 4.57
CA ILE A 117 2.65 -0.31 6.03
C ILE A 117 4.14 -0.27 6.35
N VAL A 118 4.57 0.75 7.09
CA VAL A 118 5.97 0.96 7.44
C VAL A 118 6.16 1.32 8.90
N GLY A 119 7.34 1.04 9.43
CA GLY A 119 7.68 1.45 10.78
C GLY A 119 9.10 1.10 11.20
N THR A 120 9.32 1.12 12.50
CA THR A 120 10.60 0.85 13.13
C THR A 120 11.01 -0.61 12.97
N ARG A 121 12.32 -0.82 12.78
CA ARG A 121 12.93 -2.15 12.80
C ARG A 121 12.95 -2.79 14.19
N LEU A 122 12.85 -1.97 15.23
CA LEU A 122 12.80 -2.35 16.64
C LEU A 122 11.41 -2.01 17.17
N ALA A 123 10.40 -2.70 16.65
CA ALA A 123 9.00 -2.51 17.04
C ALA A 123 8.74 -3.03 18.45
N SER A 124 7.84 -2.36 19.18
CA SER A 124 7.32 -2.88 20.44
C SER A 124 6.26 -3.96 20.17
N ASP A 125 5.85 -4.69 21.22
CA ASP A 125 4.72 -5.62 21.09
C ASP A 125 3.44 -4.91 20.62
N TYR A 126 3.24 -3.67 21.07
CA TYR A 126 2.18 -2.81 20.55
C TYR A 126 2.35 -2.59 19.05
N GLY A 127 3.52 -2.14 18.59
CA GLY A 127 3.76 -1.90 17.17
C GLY A 127 3.62 -3.14 16.29
N LEU A 128 4.06 -4.31 16.77
CA LEU A 128 3.90 -5.58 16.05
C LEU A 128 2.42 -5.97 15.94
N LYS A 129 1.66 -5.90 17.05
CA LYS A 129 0.23 -6.19 17.06
C LYS A 129 -0.56 -5.21 16.20
N THR A 130 -0.26 -3.92 16.28
CA THR A 130 -0.94 -2.89 15.49
C THR A 130 -0.63 -3.03 14.00
N ALA A 131 0.63 -3.30 13.64
CA ALA A 131 0.98 -3.61 12.24
C ALA A 131 0.19 -4.82 11.73
N GLY A 132 0.07 -5.87 12.55
CA GLY A 132 -0.72 -7.06 12.21
C GLY A 132 -2.21 -6.78 12.08
N TYR A 133 -2.78 -5.97 12.98
CA TYR A 133 -4.18 -5.55 12.95
C TYR A 133 -4.52 -4.79 11.64
N PHE A 134 -3.74 -3.77 11.30
CA PHE A 134 -3.96 -3.01 10.06
C PHE A 134 -3.74 -3.89 8.82
N ALA A 135 -2.66 -4.68 8.80
CA ALA A 135 -2.35 -5.53 7.64
C ALA A 135 -3.42 -6.62 7.42
N GLY A 136 -3.88 -7.27 8.49
CA GLY A 136 -4.95 -8.27 8.43
C GLY A 136 -6.27 -7.66 7.97
N GLY A 137 -6.71 -6.56 8.59
CA GLY A 137 -7.97 -5.93 8.21
C GLY A 137 -7.96 -5.36 6.79
N LEU A 138 -6.82 -4.84 6.29
CA LEU A 138 -6.67 -4.45 4.89
C LEU A 138 -6.78 -5.67 3.96
N ALA A 139 -6.08 -6.75 4.28
CA ALA A 139 -6.10 -8.00 3.53
C ALA A 139 -7.50 -8.62 3.43
N GLU A 140 -8.24 -8.67 4.54
CA GLU A 140 -9.64 -9.16 4.60
C GLU A 140 -10.59 -8.35 3.71
N ASN A 141 -10.27 -7.06 3.48
CA ASN A 141 -11.04 -6.17 2.60
C ASN A 141 -10.47 -6.12 1.16
N GLY A 142 -9.64 -7.09 0.78
CA GLY A 142 -9.09 -7.20 -0.58
C GLY A 142 -8.02 -6.16 -0.92
N VAL A 143 -7.47 -5.45 0.06
CA VAL A 143 -6.39 -4.48 -0.13
C VAL A 143 -5.04 -5.16 0.07
N THR A 144 -4.16 -5.01 -0.92
CA THR A 144 -2.82 -5.60 -0.92
C THR A 144 -1.86 -4.76 -0.08
N VAL A 145 -1.20 -5.38 0.90
CA VAL A 145 -0.25 -4.69 1.78
C VAL A 145 1.12 -4.59 1.09
N VAL A 146 1.67 -3.38 0.99
CA VAL A 146 3.02 -3.13 0.46
C VAL A 146 3.97 -2.81 1.62
N SER A 147 5.14 -3.44 1.67
CA SER A 147 6.16 -3.10 2.67
C SER A 147 7.57 -3.48 2.22
N GLY A 148 8.56 -3.22 3.07
CA GLY A 148 9.97 -3.32 2.75
C GLY A 148 10.67 -4.61 3.18
N MET A 149 9.94 -5.58 3.72
CA MET A 149 10.51 -6.81 4.30
C MET A 149 11.64 -6.57 5.33
N ALA A 150 11.71 -5.39 5.94
CA ALA A 150 12.64 -5.13 7.03
C ALA A 150 12.22 -5.87 8.31
N ARG A 151 13.09 -5.91 9.33
CA ARG A 151 12.70 -6.40 10.67
C ARG A 151 11.58 -5.52 11.25
N GLY A 152 10.87 -6.03 12.26
CA GLY A 152 9.88 -5.25 13.01
C GLY A 152 8.56 -5.11 12.24
N VAL A 153 8.10 -3.87 12.07
CA VAL A 153 6.78 -3.54 11.51
C VAL A 153 6.57 -4.18 10.12
N ASP A 154 7.53 -4.03 9.20
CA ASP A 154 7.42 -4.58 7.84
C ASP A 154 7.21 -6.11 7.85
N SER A 155 8.02 -6.85 8.63
CA SER A 155 7.86 -8.30 8.80
C SER A 155 6.50 -8.68 9.36
N ALA A 156 5.98 -7.93 10.34
CA ALA A 156 4.69 -8.20 10.95
C ALA A 156 3.54 -7.96 9.96
N ALA A 157 3.60 -6.86 9.21
CA ALA A 157 2.61 -6.52 8.19
C ALA A 157 2.51 -7.61 7.11
N HIS A 158 3.64 -8.06 6.55
CA HIS A 158 3.64 -9.13 5.56
C HIS A 158 3.08 -10.45 6.11
N LYS A 159 3.48 -10.85 7.33
CA LYS A 159 3.00 -12.09 7.94
C LYS A 159 1.49 -12.07 8.14
N SER A 160 0.97 -11.00 8.73
CA SER A 160 -0.46 -10.88 9.03
C SER A 160 -1.33 -10.75 7.78
N ALA A 161 -0.84 -10.06 6.73
CA ALA A 161 -1.56 -10.02 5.45
C ALA A 161 -1.71 -11.43 4.83
N ILE A 162 -0.64 -12.25 4.87
CA ILE A 162 -0.69 -13.63 4.37
C ILE A 162 -1.56 -14.52 5.27
N GLU A 163 -1.45 -14.37 6.60
CA GLU A 163 -2.23 -15.16 7.57
C GLU A 163 -3.74 -14.88 7.50
N ALA A 164 -4.12 -13.65 7.11
CA ALA A 164 -5.50 -13.27 6.81
C ALA A 164 -5.99 -13.78 5.43
N GLY A 165 -5.16 -14.51 4.68
CA GLY A 165 -5.50 -15.02 3.35
C GLY A 165 -5.43 -13.97 2.23
N GLY A 166 -4.91 -12.77 2.51
CA GLY A 166 -4.73 -11.72 1.51
C GLY A 166 -3.37 -11.78 0.81
N SER A 167 -3.11 -10.76 0.00
CA SER A 167 -1.87 -10.63 -0.77
C SER A 167 -0.96 -9.54 -0.23
N THR A 168 0.34 -9.67 -0.49
CA THR A 168 1.33 -8.67 -0.07
C THR A 168 2.44 -8.48 -1.10
N ILE A 169 2.98 -7.26 -1.18
CA ILE A 169 4.10 -6.90 -2.06
C ILE A 169 5.28 -6.46 -1.20
N ALA A 170 6.37 -7.22 -1.24
CA ALA A 170 7.64 -6.85 -0.62
C ALA A 170 8.57 -6.21 -1.63
N VAL A 171 8.82 -4.92 -1.47
CA VAL A 171 9.85 -4.22 -2.23
C VAL A 171 11.18 -4.39 -1.50
N VAL A 172 12.28 -4.79 -2.13
CA VAL A 172 13.58 -5.01 -1.45
C VAL A 172 14.69 -4.08 -1.96
N GLY A 173 15.69 -3.82 -1.10
CA GLY A 173 16.84 -2.95 -1.38
C GLY A 173 18.09 -3.69 -1.85
N CYS A 174 17.91 -4.85 -2.49
CA CYS A 174 18.96 -5.73 -3.01
C CYS A 174 18.45 -6.47 -4.26
N GLY A 175 19.32 -7.24 -4.92
CA GLY A 175 18.90 -8.19 -5.95
C GLY A 175 17.93 -9.24 -5.39
N LEU A 176 16.99 -9.74 -6.21
CA LEU A 176 16.01 -10.75 -5.76
C LEU A 176 16.64 -12.12 -5.44
N ASP A 177 17.86 -12.36 -5.86
CA ASP A 177 18.68 -13.53 -5.52
C ASP A 177 19.28 -13.45 -4.10
N ILE A 178 19.26 -12.28 -3.46
CA ILE A 178 19.79 -12.07 -2.12
C ILE A 178 18.65 -12.06 -1.08
N VAL A 179 18.94 -12.54 0.13
CA VAL A 179 18.00 -12.54 1.26
C VAL A 179 18.49 -11.53 2.29
N TYR A 180 17.75 -10.43 2.46
CA TYR A 180 18.03 -9.46 3.50
C TYR A 180 16.73 -8.93 4.14
N PRO A 181 16.64 -8.89 5.48
CA PRO A 181 17.62 -9.41 6.43
C PRO A 181 17.63 -10.96 6.44
N PRO A 182 18.74 -11.64 6.81
CA PRO A 182 18.85 -13.10 6.73
C PRO A 182 17.78 -13.85 7.54
N GLU A 183 17.33 -13.28 8.67
CA GLU A 183 16.32 -13.89 9.53
C GLU A 183 14.93 -13.95 8.87
N ASN A 184 14.69 -13.13 7.84
CA ASN A 184 13.44 -13.12 7.07
C ASN A 184 13.45 -14.15 5.92
N LYS A 185 14.39 -15.10 5.88
CA LYS A 185 14.44 -16.12 4.81
C LYS A 185 13.14 -16.89 4.64
N ASN A 186 12.53 -17.36 5.73
CA ASN A 186 11.24 -18.07 5.66
C ASN A 186 10.11 -17.13 5.20
N LEU A 187 10.09 -15.89 5.69
CA LEU A 187 9.10 -14.89 5.27
C LEU A 187 9.19 -14.59 3.78
N LYS A 188 10.41 -14.47 3.23
CA LYS A 188 10.63 -14.29 1.79
C LYS A 188 9.98 -15.43 1.00
N SER A 189 10.22 -16.69 1.38
CA SER A 189 9.59 -17.85 0.71
C SER A 189 8.06 -17.79 0.78
N ARG A 190 7.48 -17.46 1.94
CA ARG A 190 6.02 -17.29 2.08
C ARG A 190 5.48 -16.18 1.16
N ILE A 191 6.19 -15.06 1.03
CA ILE A 191 5.80 -13.96 0.15
C ILE A 191 5.93 -14.35 -1.33
N GLU A 192 6.97 -15.10 -1.71
CA GLU A 192 7.11 -15.61 -3.08
C GLU A 192 5.95 -16.55 -3.48
N GLU A 193 5.39 -17.28 -2.51
CA GLU A 193 4.25 -18.18 -2.71
C GLU A 193 2.89 -17.47 -2.72
N HIS A 194 2.67 -16.50 -1.81
CA HIS A 194 1.34 -15.90 -1.56
C HIS A 194 1.22 -14.43 -2.01
N GLY A 195 2.31 -13.84 -2.48
CA GLY A 195 2.42 -12.43 -2.80
C GLY A 195 3.44 -12.18 -3.90
N VAL A 196 4.10 -11.04 -3.83
CA VAL A 196 5.11 -10.63 -4.82
C VAL A 196 6.33 -10.01 -4.15
N MET A 197 7.50 -10.41 -4.61
CA MET A 197 8.77 -9.74 -4.35
C MET A 197 9.10 -8.79 -5.52
N VAL A 198 9.46 -7.55 -5.21
CA VAL A 198 9.82 -6.52 -6.19
C VAL A 198 11.20 -5.95 -5.87
N SER A 199 12.04 -5.78 -6.88
CA SER A 199 13.28 -5.00 -6.79
C SER A 199 13.49 -4.16 -8.04
N GLU A 200 14.14 -3.00 -7.90
CA GLU A 200 14.67 -2.24 -9.05
C GLU A 200 16.15 -2.56 -9.33
N LEU A 201 16.77 -3.42 -8.51
CA LEU A 201 18.21 -3.66 -8.55
C LEU A 201 18.53 -4.97 -9.27
N PRO A 202 19.57 -4.99 -10.13
CA PRO A 202 20.05 -6.21 -10.78
C PRO A 202 20.42 -7.32 -9.79
N PHE A 203 20.40 -8.56 -10.27
CA PHE A 203 20.87 -9.70 -9.50
C PHE A 203 22.33 -9.53 -9.03
N GLY A 204 22.62 -10.02 -7.83
CA GLY A 204 23.92 -9.88 -7.17
C GLY A 204 24.12 -8.52 -6.47
N THR A 205 23.14 -7.60 -6.52
CA THR A 205 23.26 -6.32 -5.82
C THR A 205 23.06 -6.49 -4.32
N GLU A 206 24.12 -6.26 -3.55
CA GLU A 206 24.13 -6.36 -2.09
C GLU A 206 23.22 -5.30 -1.39
N PRO A 207 22.75 -5.57 -0.16
CA PRO A 207 21.85 -4.69 0.60
C PRO A 207 22.59 -3.50 1.22
N LEU A 208 23.11 -2.61 0.37
CA LEU A 208 23.87 -1.42 0.79
C LEU A 208 22.95 -0.36 1.43
N ALA A 209 23.47 0.39 2.42
CA ALA A 209 22.69 1.34 3.21
C ALA A 209 21.94 2.39 2.36
N HIS A 210 22.54 2.85 1.26
CA HIS A 210 21.94 3.85 0.37
C HIS A 210 20.80 3.28 -0.49
N ASN A 211 20.69 1.96 -0.63
CA ASN A 211 19.60 1.34 -1.39
C ASN A 211 18.27 1.42 -0.66
N PHE A 212 18.25 1.45 0.69
CA PHE A 212 16.99 1.43 1.43
C PHE A 212 16.16 2.72 1.29
N PRO A 213 16.73 3.93 1.42
CA PRO A 213 15.99 5.16 1.15
C PRO A 213 15.49 5.23 -0.29
N ARG A 214 16.34 4.84 -1.26
CA ARG A 214 15.97 4.78 -2.68
C ARG A 214 14.83 3.79 -2.95
N ARG A 215 14.85 2.63 -2.30
CA ARG A 215 13.78 1.63 -2.40
C ARG A 215 12.44 2.16 -1.87
N ASN A 216 12.44 2.98 -0.82
CA ASN A 216 11.22 3.42 -0.14
C ASN A 216 10.27 4.22 -1.04
N ARG A 217 10.78 4.88 -2.09
CA ARG A 217 9.94 5.55 -3.08
C ARG A 217 9.13 4.59 -3.96
N ILE A 218 9.56 3.33 -4.09
CA ILE A 218 8.76 2.28 -4.75
C ILE A 218 7.65 1.80 -3.80
N ILE A 219 7.93 1.67 -2.50
CA ILE A 219 6.90 1.25 -1.51
C ILE A 219 5.73 2.23 -1.54
N SER A 220 6.03 3.52 -1.41
CA SER A 220 5.03 4.60 -1.50
C SER A 220 4.46 4.72 -2.91
N GLY A 221 5.29 4.62 -3.95
CA GLY A 221 4.85 4.75 -5.34
C GLY A 221 3.92 3.63 -5.82
N LEU A 222 4.00 2.45 -5.20
CA LEU A 222 3.06 1.34 -5.43
C LEU A 222 1.77 1.45 -4.63
N SER A 223 1.60 2.46 -3.78
CA SER A 223 0.52 2.53 -2.78
C SER A 223 -0.33 3.79 -2.93
N TYR A 224 -1.62 3.68 -2.62
CA TYR A 224 -2.51 4.85 -2.55
C TYR A 224 -2.24 5.71 -1.31
N GLY A 225 -1.75 5.09 -0.24
CA GLY A 225 -1.29 5.75 0.96
C GLY A 225 -0.38 4.88 1.81
N THR A 226 0.23 5.49 2.82
CA THR A 226 1.22 4.86 3.70
C THR A 226 0.82 5.00 5.17
N ILE A 227 0.63 3.87 5.86
CA ILE A 227 0.41 3.80 7.30
C ILE A 227 1.75 3.67 8.02
N VAL A 228 2.04 4.62 8.92
CA VAL A 228 3.20 4.59 9.81
C VAL A 228 2.77 4.11 11.19
N ILE A 229 3.18 2.89 11.55
CA ILE A 229 2.75 2.24 12.80
C ILE A 229 3.51 2.75 14.02
N GLU A 230 4.84 2.68 13.98
CA GLU A 230 5.73 3.19 15.02
C GLU A 230 7.00 3.72 14.36
N ALA A 231 7.38 4.96 14.67
CA ALA A 231 8.60 5.58 14.17
C ALA A 231 9.17 6.59 15.16
N GLY A 232 10.46 6.48 15.50
CA GLY A 232 11.19 7.56 16.17
C GLY A 232 11.61 8.64 15.16
N MET A 233 11.97 9.84 15.62
CA MET A 233 12.30 11.00 14.76
C MET A 233 13.40 10.76 13.71
N LYS A 234 14.29 9.79 13.93
CA LYS A 234 15.37 9.42 12.98
C LYS A 234 15.09 8.11 12.22
N SER A 235 13.85 7.64 12.23
CA SER A 235 13.47 6.39 11.58
C SER A 235 13.37 6.56 10.07
N GLY A 236 13.83 5.55 9.32
CA GLY A 236 13.64 5.50 7.86
C GLY A 236 12.16 5.47 7.44
N ALA A 237 11.24 5.12 8.34
CA ALA A 237 9.80 5.20 8.08
C ALA A 237 9.31 6.64 7.87
N LEU A 238 9.93 7.66 8.51
CA LEU A 238 9.59 9.06 8.23
C LEU A 238 10.04 9.47 6.82
N ILE A 239 11.13 8.88 6.32
CA ILE A 239 11.57 9.13 4.93
C ILE A 239 10.48 8.61 3.99
N THR A 240 9.97 7.39 4.20
CA THR A 240 8.88 6.86 3.37
C THR A 240 7.61 7.70 3.46
N ALA A 241 7.26 8.18 4.66
CA ALA A 241 6.11 9.08 4.84
C ALA A 241 6.30 10.39 4.05
N GLN A 242 7.47 11.02 4.15
CA GLN A 242 7.78 12.21 3.37
C GLN A 242 7.70 11.94 1.87
N THR A 243 8.31 10.84 1.41
CA THR A 243 8.25 10.44 0.00
C THR A 243 6.82 10.17 -0.48
N SER A 244 5.93 9.66 0.39
CA SER A 244 4.51 9.48 0.08
C SER A 244 3.84 10.83 -0.19
N ILE A 245 4.08 11.81 0.67
CA ILE A 245 3.57 13.19 0.50
C ILE A 245 4.10 13.79 -0.81
N ASP A 246 5.40 13.66 -1.07
CA ASP A 246 6.03 14.19 -2.29
C ASP A 246 5.46 13.55 -3.58
N GLN A 247 4.92 12.34 -3.47
CA GLN A 247 4.25 11.59 -4.55
C GLN A 247 2.73 11.83 -4.61
N GLY A 248 2.19 12.72 -3.77
CA GLY A 248 0.74 12.97 -3.69
C GLY A 248 -0.06 11.77 -3.17
N ARG A 249 0.53 10.97 -2.26
CA ARG A 249 -0.10 9.83 -1.60
C ARG A 249 -0.48 10.19 -0.18
N GLU A 250 -1.57 9.60 0.31
CA GLU A 250 -2.03 9.83 1.67
C GLU A 250 -1.05 9.26 2.70
N VAL A 251 -0.92 9.94 3.84
CA VAL A 251 -0.11 9.45 4.96
C VAL A 251 -0.97 9.32 6.20
N PHE A 252 -0.99 8.11 6.73
CA PHE A 252 -1.66 7.75 7.96
C PHE A 252 -0.63 7.50 9.06
N ALA A 253 -0.94 7.91 10.29
CA ALA A 253 -0.06 7.72 11.43
C ALA A 253 -0.85 7.17 12.61
N VAL A 254 -0.36 6.07 13.16
CA VAL A 254 -0.98 5.45 14.33
C VAL A 254 -0.55 6.22 15.59
N PRO A 255 -1.51 6.62 16.46
CA PRO A 255 -1.18 7.26 17.72
C PRO A 255 -0.52 6.27 18.68
N GLY A 256 0.02 6.77 19.77
CA GLY A 256 0.63 5.89 20.77
C GLY A 256 1.08 6.67 22.00
N SER A 257 1.53 5.94 23.02
CA SER A 257 1.95 6.53 24.29
C SER A 257 3.03 7.59 24.10
N ILE A 258 2.85 8.77 24.71
CA ILE A 258 3.84 9.86 24.72
C ILE A 258 5.14 9.48 25.45
N TYR A 259 5.11 8.45 26.29
CA TYR A 259 6.28 7.93 26.99
C TYR A 259 7.15 7.03 26.11
N ASN A 260 6.59 6.50 25.02
CA ASN A 260 7.32 5.67 24.08
C ASN A 260 8.10 6.55 23.08
N LYS A 261 9.43 6.53 23.12
CA LYS A 261 10.25 7.32 22.18
C LYS A 261 10.02 6.95 20.70
N ARG A 262 9.47 5.77 20.41
CA ARG A 262 9.14 5.29 19.06
C ARG A 262 7.81 5.82 18.52
N THR A 263 7.03 6.59 19.28
CA THR A 263 5.80 7.25 18.78
C THR A 263 6.04 8.72 18.43
N LYS A 264 7.20 9.28 18.80
CA LYS A 264 7.52 10.70 18.53
C LYS A 264 7.44 11.07 17.05
N GLY A 265 7.82 10.16 16.16
CA GLY A 265 7.73 10.35 14.72
C GLY A 265 6.30 10.27 14.20
N THR A 266 5.48 9.33 14.68
CA THR A 266 4.05 9.29 14.29
C THR A 266 3.31 10.54 14.80
N HIS A 267 3.56 10.97 16.04
CA HIS A 267 3.02 12.25 16.54
C HIS A 267 3.51 13.47 15.77
N TYR A 268 4.77 13.45 15.30
CA TYR A 268 5.28 14.49 14.42
C TYR A 268 4.52 14.52 13.11
N LEU A 269 4.33 13.37 12.45
CA LEU A 269 3.57 13.26 11.20
C LEU A 269 2.14 13.78 11.38
N ILE A 270 1.45 13.40 12.47
CA ILE A 270 0.10 13.90 12.78
C ILE A 270 0.08 15.43 12.87
N ARG A 271 1.06 16.04 13.56
CA ARG A 271 1.20 17.50 13.61
C ARG A 271 1.53 18.15 12.27
N GLN A 272 2.09 17.41 11.32
CA GLN A 272 2.35 17.87 9.96
C GLN A 272 1.17 17.62 9.01
N GLY A 273 0.03 17.10 9.51
CA GLY A 273 -1.17 16.89 8.72
C GLY A 273 -1.38 15.46 8.23
N ALA A 274 -0.57 14.49 8.66
CA ALA A 274 -0.92 13.08 8.45
C ALA A 274 -2.21 12.73 9.20
N VAL A 275 -3.05 11.90 8.59
CA VAL A 275 -4.31 11.46 9.19
C VAL A 275 -4.01 10.52 10.36
N LEU A 276 -4.55 10.83 11.53
CA LEU A 276 -4.51 9.91 12.67
C LEU A 276 -5.47 8.75 12.40
N VAL A 277 -4.98 7.51 12.49
CA VAL A 277 -5.81 6.30 12.35
C VAL A 277 -5.65 5.36 13.52
N GLU A 278 -6.77 4.83 13.99
CA GLU A 278 -6.94 3.85 15.07
C GLU A 278 -7.56 2.55 14.54
N ASP A 279 -8.28 2.62 13.42
CA ASP A 279 -8.90 1.47 12.76
C ASP A 279 -8.77 1.52 11.23
N VAL A 280 -9.00 0.38 10.58
CA VAL A 280 -8.84 0.22 9.13
C VAL A 280 -9.91 1.00 8.34
N SER A 281 -11.10 1.20 8.90
CA SER A 281 -12.17 1.93 8.21
C SER A 281 -11.81 3.40 7.97
N GLN A 282 -11.07 4.00 8.90
CA GLN A 282 -10.53 5.36 8.75
C GLN A 282 -9.57 5.48 7.57
N VAL A 283 -8.77 4.45 7.29
CA VAL A 283 -7.91 4.43 6.09
C VAL A 283 -8.77 4.46 4.82
N PHE A 284 -9.86 3.69 4.79
CA PHE A 284 -10.75 3.66 3.61
C PHE A 284 -11.49 4.97 3.38
N MET A 285 -11.87 5.67 4.45
CA MET A 285 -12.57 6.97 4.36
C MET A 285 -11.75 8.05 3.68
N GLU A 286 -10.44 8.02 3.84
CA GLU A 286 -9.57 9.08 3.34
C GLU A 286 -9.07 8.81 1.91
N ILE A 287 -9.05 7.56 1.43
CA ILE A 287 -8.57 7.29 0.07
C ILE A 287 -9.67 7.65 -0.96
N PRO A 288 -9.41 8.61 -1.87
CA PRO A 288 -10.40 9.02 -2.85
C PRO A 288 -10.87 7.85 -3.72
N GLY A 289 -12.19 7.71 -3.87
CA GLY A 289 -12.79 6.69 -4.72
C GLY A 289 -12.79 5.26 -4.14
N TRP A 290 -12.28 5.05 -2.93
CA TRP A 290 -12.39 3.75 -2.26
C TRP A 290 -13.75 3.58 -1.58
N ILE A 291 -14.30 4.66 -1.04
CA ILE A 291 -15.72 4.78 -0.74
C ILE A 291 -16.43 5.33 -1.98
N GLN A 292 -16.49 4.53 -3.04
CA GLN A 292 -17.58 4.66 -4.01
C GLN A 292 -18.69 3.78 -3.49
N ASN A 293 -19.83 4.39 -3.18
CA ASN A 293 -21.10 3.79 -2.77
C ASN A 293 -20.94 2.33 -2.36
N LYS A 294 -21.03 2.05 -1.05
CA LYS A 294 -21.63 0.79 -0.60
C LYS A 294 -22.73 0.49 -1.62
N GLN A 295 -22.54 -0.54 -2.44
CA GLN A 295 -23.66 -1.17 -3.10
C GLN A 295 -24.69 -1.26 -1.98
N SER A 296 -25.83 -0.66 -2.26
CA SER A 296 -27.02 -0.67 -1.44
C SER A 296 -27.31 -2.10 -1.00
N LEU A 297 -26.66 -2.52 0.09
CA LEU A 297 -27.35 -3.22 1.15
C LEU A 297 -28.27 -2.13 1.68
N THR A 298 -29.44 -2.01 1.08
CA THR A 298 -30.55 -1.30 1.70
C THR A 298 -30.59 -1.81 3.14
N GLU A 299 -30.61 -0.90 4.12
CA GLU A 299 -30.68 -1.25 5.54
C GLU A 299 -31.83 -2.23 5.86
N GLU A 300 -32.78 -2.39 4.93
CA GLU A 300 -33.81 -3.43 4.91
C GLU A 300 -33.28 -4.89 4.91
N GLU A 301 -32.10 -5.20 4.36
CA GLU A 301 -31.64 -6.60 4.26
C GLU A 301 -30.90 -7.12 5.50
N ILE A 302 -30.42 -6.22 6.38
CA ILE A 302 -29.79 -6.59 7.66
C ILE A 302 -30.84 -6.71 8.77
N ARG A 303 -31.95 -5.98 8.65
CA ARG A 303 -32.98 -5.96 9.68
C ARG A 303 -34.01 -7.06 9.43
N SER A 304 -34.20 -7.93 10.41
CA SER A 304 -35.32 -8.89 10.36
C SER A 304 -36.65 -8.13 10.18
N PRO A 305 -37.59 -8.65 9.38
CA PRO A 305 -38.86 -7.95 9.13
C PRO A 305 -39.60 -7.66 10.44
N LEU A 306 -40.23 -6.48 10.51
CA LEU A 306 -41.09 -6.09 11.61
C LEU A 306 -42.36 -6.95 11.59
N SER A 307 -42.71 -7.52 12.74
CA SER A 307 -44.04 -8.09 12.99
C SER A 307 -45.12 -6.99 12.94
N GLU A 308 -46.39 -7.38 12.80
CA GLU A 308 -47.51 -6.41 12.76
C GLU A 308 -47.53 -5.46 13.96
N LYS A 309 -47.14 -5.95 15.14
CA LYS A 309 -47.06 -5.13 16.38
C LYS A 309 -45.89 -4.15 16.35
N GLU A 310 -44.75 -4.56 15.81
CA GLU A 310 -43.57 -3.70 15.67
C GLU A 310 -43.82 -2.62 14.59
N LYS A 311 -44.54 -2.98 13.51
CA LYS A 311 -44.92 -2.04 12.45
C LYS A 311 -45.89 -0.96 12.95
N ALA A 312 -46.85 -1.32 13.79
CA ALA A 312 -47.79 -0.35 14.38
C ALA A 312 -47.08 0.72 15.24
N LEU A 313 -46.03 0.35 15.98
CA LEU A 313 -45.20 1.30 16.72
C LEU A 313 -44.26 2.08 15.80
N TRP A 314 -43.68 1.41 14.81
CA TRP A 314 -42.83 2.03 13.80
C TRP A 314 -43.55 3.15 13.04
N ASP A 315 -44.78 2.94 12.62
CA ASP A 315 -45.53 3.92 11.82
C ASP A 315 -45.88 5.20 12.60
N VAL A 316 -45.91 5.13 13.94
CA VAL A 316 -46.19 6.26 14.84
C VAL A 316 -44.93 7.03 15.24
N MET A 317 -43.77 6.37 15.28
CA MET A 317 -42.53 7.00 15.70
C MET A 317 -41.94 7.93 14.63
N ASN A 318 -41.17 8.92 15.05
CA ASN A 318 -40.45 9.85 14.16
C ASN A 318 -38.93 9.72 14.33
N TYR A 319 -38.16 10.41 13.48
CA TYR A 319 -36.71 10.56 13.61
C TYR A 319 -36.31 11.60 14.68
N GLU A 320 -37.25 12.08 15.49
CA GLU A 320 -37.01 12.90 16.67
C GLU A 320 -37.31 12.08 17.94
N PRO A 321 -36.64 12.34 19.08
CA PRO A 321 -36.93 11.64 20.34
C PRO A 321 -38.39 11.78 20.77
N MET A 322 -39.08 10.67 20.97
CA MET A 322 -40.47 10.62 21.46
C MET A 322 -40.55 9.87 22.79
N HIS A 323 -41.35 10.39 23.73
CA HIS A 323 -41.60 9.72 25.01
C HIS A 323 -42.52 8.51 24.81
N ILE A 324 -42.33 7.46 25.62
CA ILE A 324 -43.15 6.25 25.57
C ILE A 324 -44.66 6.54 25.67
N ASP A 325 -45.05 7.51 26.50
CA ASP A 325 -46.46 7.88 26.67
C ASP A 325 -47.09 8.35 25.36
N SER A 326 -46.40 9.22 24.61
CA SER A 326 -46.87 9.74 23.31
C SER A 326 -46.97 8.65 22.24
N ILE A 327 -46.05 7.68 22.28
CA ILE A 327 -46.08 6.51 21.38
C ILE A 327 -47.29 5.61 21.72
N THR A 328 -47.56 5.39 23.01
CA THR A 328 -48.67 4.54 23.48
C THR A 328 -50.04 5.17 23.32
N GLU A 329 -50.16 6.49 23.49
CA GLU A 329 -51.40 7.25 23.33
C GLU A 329 -51.92 7.17 21.90
N THR A 330 -51.02 7.25 20.92
CA THR A 330 -51.36 7.20 19.49
C THR A 330 -51.64 5.77 19.01
N THR A 331 -50.96 4.76 19.57
CA THR A 331 -51.14 3.35 19.18
C THR A 331 -52.23 2.61 19.96
N GLY A 332 -52.75 3.20 21.04
CA GLY A 332 -53.71 2.54 21.93
C GLY A 332 -53.15 1.32 22.68
N THR A 333 -51.82 1.17 22.72
CA THR A 333 -51.16 0.03 23.40
C THR A 333 -50.80 0.38 24.84
N ASN A 334 -50.84 -0.60 25.74
CA ASN A 334 -50.37 -0.39 27.11
C ASN A 334 -48.83 -0.24 27.13
N ILE A 335 -48.33 0.68 27.96
CA ILE A 335 -46.91 1.01 28.16
C ILE A 335 -46.03 -0.25 28.34
N SER A 336 -46.44 -1.23 29.15
CA SER A 336 -45.65 -2.44 29.37
C SER A 336 -45.46 -3.28 28.10
N ASN A 337 -46.49 -3.34 27.25
CA ASN A 337 -46.41 -4.05 25.96
C ASN A 337 -45.57 -3.25 24.96
N ALA A 338 -45.73 -1.92 24.91
CA ALA A 338 -44.95 -1.07 24.03
C ALA A 338 -43.45 -1.14 24.35
N LEU A 339 -43.06 -1.12 25.64
CA LEU A 339 -41.66 -1.29 26.05
C LEU A 339 -41.08 -2.64 25.62
N SER A 340 -41.84 -3.73 25.74
CA SER A 340 -41.38 -5.05 25.29
C SER A 340 -41.14 -5.10 23.78
N VAL A 341 -41.99 -4.43 23.00
CA VAL A 341 -41.88 -4.40 21.54
C VAL A 341 -40.75 -3.46 21.11
N LEU A 342 -40.60 -2.30 21.74
CA LEU A 342 -39.50 -1.36 21.47
C LEU A 342 -38.13 -1.97 21.81
N LEU A 343 -38.03 -2.76 22.88
CA LEU A 343 -36.81 -3.53 23.18
C LEU A 343 -36.46 -4.52 22.06
N SER A 344 -37.45 -5.25 21.54
CA SER A 344 -37.25 -6.13 20.37
C SER A 344 -36.78 -5.35 19.14
N MET A 345 -37.37 -4.17 18.90
CA MET A 345 -37.00 -3.30 17.79
C MET A 345 -35.60 -2.70 17.95
N GLU A 346 -35.16 -2.41 19.19
CA GLU A 346 -33.81 -1.95 19.50
C GLU A 346 -32.78 -3.06 19.27
N LEU A 347 -33.08 -4.28 19.69
CA LEU A 347 -32.25 -5.47 19.40
C LEU A 347 -32.14 -5.77 17.90
N LYS A 348 -33.18 -5.43 17.12
CA LYS A 348 -33.18 -5.51 15.64
C LYS A 348 -32.55 -4.30 14.96
N GLY A 349 -32.15 -3.28 15.72
CA GLY A 349 -31.51 -2.07 15.19
C GLY A 349 -32.45 -1.06 14.53
N TYR A 350 -33.76 -1.13 14.78
CA TYR A 350 -34.73 -0.16 14.26
C TYR A 350 -34.89 1.08 15.15
N VAL A 351 -34.76 0.93 16.47
CA VAL A 351 -34.98 2.04 17.41
C VAL A 351 -33.84 2.10 18.42
N LYS A 352 -33.66 3.24 19.06
CA LYS A 352 -32.69 3.42 20.13
C LYS A 352 -33.34 4.06 21.34
N GLN A 353 -33.09 3.51 22.52
CA GLN A 353 -33.53 4.11 23.77
C GLN A 353 -32.55 5.20 24.22
N LEU A 354 -33.11 6.34 24.61
CA LEU A 354 -32.41 7.46 25.23
C LEU A 354 -32.83 7.58 26.71
N SER A 355 -32.10 8.41 27.46
CA SER A 355 -32.44 8.68 28.86
C SER A 355 -33.85 9.30 28.99
N GLY A 356 -34.56 8.93 30.06
CA GLY A 356 -35.89 9.47 30.33
C GLY A 356 -37.03 8.81 29.53
N MET A 357 -36.93 7.52 29.21
CA MET A 357 -37.95 6.76 28.45
C MET A 357 -38.29 7.37 27.08
N MET A 358 -37.27 7.96 26.44
CA MET A 358 -37.35 8.53 25.10
C MET A 358 -36.83 7.53 24.07
N PHE A 359 -37.47 7.44 22.91
CA PHE A 359 -37.11 6.53 21.83
C PHE A 359 -37.03 7.27 20.50
N ILE A 360 -36.10 6.86 19.63
CA ILE A 360 -35.87 7.45 18.31
C ILE A 360 -35.71 6.35 17.27
N LYS A 361 -36.18 6.60 16.04
CA LYS A 361 -35.90 5.73 14.88
C LYS A 361 -34.41 5.78 14.52
N VAL A 362 -33.83 4.62 14.21
CA VAL A 362 -32.44 4.44 13.76
C VAL A 362 -32.39 4.17 12.27
#